data_AF-A0A2H0YTS9-F1
#
_entry.id   AF-A0A2H0YTS9-F1
#
_cell.length_a   1.000
_cell.length_b   1.000
_cell.length_c   1.000
_cell.angle_alpha   90.00
_cell.angle_beta   90.00
_cell.angle_gamma   90.00
#
_symmetry.space_group_name_H-M   'P 1'
#
loop_
_entity.id
_entity.type
_entity.pdbx_description
1 polymer ?
#
loop_
_entity_poly.entity_id
_entity_poly.type
_entity_poly.pdbx_seq_one_letter_code
_entity_poly.pdbx_strand_id
1 'polypeptide(L)'
;LTLHVLGAGLVLGVSFFCVMLMYRKEWSTEQLARFVYIGKFGKWFSGLQFLTGIILVINEWDEFKESKIFWIKMGLYLFEGILAGFLIEKKAKSLQTGASQKSYTIGLASQFLLILIIMSLGVFLVEG
;
A
#
# COMPACT_ATOMS: atom_id res chain seq x y z
N LEU A 1 11.10 14.38 7.09
CA LEU A 1 11.53 12.97 7.24
C LEU A 1 10.55 12.11 8.05
N THR A 2 10.31 12.40 9.34
CA THR A 2 9.46 11.56 10.23
C THR A 2 8.05 11.28 9.67
N LEU A 3 7.35 12.29 9.17
CA LEU A 3 6.01 12.12 8.61
C LEU A 3 6.01 11.18 7.38
N HIS A 4 7.06 11.23 6.57
CA HIS A 4 7.23 10.37 5.40
C HIS A 4 7.57 8.92 5.78
N VAL A 5 8.35 8.72 6.85
CA VAL A 5 8.61 7.37 7.38
C VAL A 5 7.33 6.76 7.96
N LEU A 6 6.56 7.54 8.71
CA LEU A 6 5.26 7.10 9.25
C LEU A 6 4.27 6.76 8.15
N GLY A 7 4.18 7.60 7.10
CA GLY A 7 3.32 7.34 5.95
C GLY A 7 3.72 6.08 5.20
N ALA A 8 5.01 5.79 5.04
CA ALA A 8 5.50 4.53 4.45
C ALA A 8 5.02 3.31 5.26
N GLY A 9 5.13 3.37 6.59
CA GLY A 9 4.66 2.32 7.49
C GLY A 9 3.16 2.08 7.38
N LEU A 10 2.36 3.14 7.23
CA LEU A 10 0.91 3.03 7.02
C LEU A 10 0.56 2.37 5.69
N VAL A 11 1.24 2.76 4.59
CA VAL A 11 1.04 2.14 3.27
C VAL A 11 1.39 0.65 3.32
N LEU A 12 2.52 0.29 3.93
CA LEU A 12 2.92 -1.10 4.14
C LEU A 12 1.89 -1.88 4.97
N GLY A 13 1.39 -1.30 6.06
CA GLY A 13 0.37 -1.92 6.91
C GLY A 13 -0.93 -2.19 6.14
N VAL A 14 -1.37 -1.26 5.28
CA VAL A 14 -2.54 -1.46 4.43
C VAL A 14 -2.30 -2.53 3.37
N SER A 15 -1.13 -2.55 2.72
CA SER A 15 -0.78 -3.58 1.74
C SER A 15 -0.73 -4.97 2.38
N PHE A 16 -0.13 -5.09 3.58
CA PHE A 16 -0.11 -6.34 4.35
C PHE A 16 -1.53 -6.79 4.70
N PHE A 17 -2.34 -5.86 5.21
CA PHE A 17 -3.73 -6.12 5.54
C PHE A 17 -4.52 -6.58 4.30
N CYS A 18 -4.29 -5.97 3.14
CA CYS A 18 -4.91 -6.38 1.88
C CYS A 18 -4.58 -7.85 1.56
N VAL A 19 -3.31 -8.25 1.63
CA VAL A 19 -2.90 -9.64 1.38
C VAL A 19 -3.56 -10.60 2.35
N MET A 20 -3.54 -10.29 3.65
CA MET A 20 -4.20 -11.10 4.68
C MET A 20 -5.71 -11.22 4.42
N LEU A 21 -6.37 -10.11 4.08
CA LEU A 21 -7.78 -10.06 3.74
C LEU A 21 -8.06 -10.95 2.53
N MET A 22 -7.23 -10.90 1.49
CA MET A 22 -7.37 -11.70 0.28
C MET A 22 -7.19 -13.20 0.54
N TYR A 23 -6.25 -13.59 1.41
CA TYR A 23 -5.95 -14.99 1.72
C TYR A 23 -7.06 -15.70 2.52
N ARG A 24 -7.69 -14.98 3.47
CA ARG A 24 -8.76 -15.56 4.27
C ARG A 24 -10.07 -15.63 3.47
N LYS A 25 -10.66 -16.83 3.39
CA LYS A 25 -11.86 -17.12 2.60
C LYS A 25 -13.15 -16.63 3.25
N GLU A 26 -13.22 -16.67 4.59
CA GLU A 26 -14.43 -16.36 5.35
C GLU A 26 -14.18 -15.20 6.32
N TRP A 27 -15.02 -14.19 6.23
CA TRP A 27 -15.07 -13.04 7.13
C TRP A 27 -16.52 -12.76 7.48
N SER A 28 -16.80 -12.39 8.73
CA SER A 28 -18.15 -11.96 9.10
C SER A 28 -18.47 -10.59 8.49
N THR A 29 -19.75 -10.32 8.24
CA THR A 29 -20.22 -9.07 7.62
C THR A 29 -19.83 -7.83 8.44
N GLU A 30 -19.81 -7.94 9.77
CA GLU A 30 -19.39 -6.86 10.68
C GLU A 30 -17.89 -6.59 10.65
N GLN A 31 -17.07 -7.64 10.48
CA GLN A 31 -15.62 -7.49 10.27
C GLN A 31 -15.37 -6.77 8.93
N LEU A 32 -16.10 -7.15 7.88
CA LEU A 32 -16.02 -6.56 6.54
C LEU A 32 -16.39 -5.08 6.49
N ALA A 33 -17.39 -4.65 7.25
CA ALA A 33 -17.79 -3.24 7.33
C ALA A 33 -16.64 -2.35 7.83
N ARG A 34 -15.85 -2.83 8.80
CA ARG A 34 -14.68 -2.12 9.31
C ARG A 34 -13.56 -2.03 8.26
N PHE A 35 -13.45 -3.01 7.38
CA PHE A 35 -12.39 -3.08 6.37
C PHE A 35 -12.59 -2.13 5.19
N VAL A 36 -13.83 -1.76 4.88
CA VAL A 36 -14.11 -0.72 3.85
C VAL A 36 -13.42 0.59 4.21
N TYR A 37 -13.39 0.96 5.50
CA TYR A 37 -12.68 2.14 5.96
C TYR A 37 -11.17 2.01 5.76
N ILE A 38 -10.58 0.85 6.07
CA ILE A 38 -9.14 0.58 5.85
C ILE A 38 -8.78 0.74 4.37
N GLY A 39 -9.62 0.24 3.45
CA GLY A 39 -9.41 0.40 2.01
C GLY A 39 -9.41 1.85 1.54
N LYS A 40 -10.33 2.68 2.06
CA LYS A 40 -10.36 4.13 1.79
C LYS A 40 -9.15 4.84 2.37
N PHE A 41 -8.77 4.50 3.61
CA PHE A 41 -7.59 5.05 4.27
C PHE A 41 -6.31 4.75 3.49
N GLY A 42 -6.18 3.54 2.92
CA GLY A 42 -5.04 3.17 2.07
C GLY A 42 -4.76 4.14 0.94
N LYS A 43 -5.80 4.49 0.17
CA LYS A 43 -5.70 5.43 -0.96
C LYS A 43 -5.34 6.85 -0.52
N TRP A 44 -5.89 7.29 0.60
CA TRP A 44 -5.60 8.61 1.16
C TRP A 44 -4.16 8.69 1.67
N PHE A 45 -3.71 7.69 2.43
CA PHE A 45 -2.36 7.66 2.96
C PHE A 45 -1.30 7.47 1.89
N SER A 46 -1.57 6.77 0.79
CA SER A 46 -0.64 6.70 -0.33
C SER A 46 -0.47 8.05 -1.04
N GLY A 47 -1.56 8.82 -1.17
CA GLY A 47 -1.50 10.20 -1.67
C GLY A 47 -0.70 11.12 -0.73
N LEU A 48 -0.96 11.05 0.57
CA LEU A 48 -0.20 11.80 1.58
C LEU A 48 1.28 11.38 1.62
N GLN A 49 1.57 10.09 1.47
CA GLN A 49 2.94 9.58 1.42
C GLN A 49 3.68 10.14 0.20
N PHE A 50 3.01 10.19 -0.95
CA PHE A 50 3.55 10.81 -2.14
C PHE A 50 3.80 12.32 -1.94
N LEU A 51 2.84 13.04 -1.36
CA LEU A 51 3.00 14.47 -1.06
C LEU A 51 4.17 14.75 -0.11
N THR A 52 4.31 13.98 0.96
CA THR A 52 5.40 14.16 1.92
C THR A 52 6.76 13.86 1.32
N GLY A 53 6.86 12.94 0.35
CA GLY A 53 8.10 12.72 -0.39
C GLY A 53 8.41 13.86 -1.37
N ILE A 54 7.41 14.43 -2.05
CA ILE A 54 7.64 15.65 -2.85
C ILE A 54 8.15 16.81 -1.98
N ILE A 55 7.59 16.98 -0.79
CA ILE A 55 8.06 18.00 0.18
C ILE A 55 9.51 17.73 0.60
N LEU A 56 9.89 16.47 0.82
CA LEU A 56 11.28 16.10 1.10
C LEU A 56 12.21 16.51 -0.06
N VAL A 57 11.83 16.20 -1.30
CA VAL A 57 12.62 16.60 -2.47
C VAL A 57 12.73 18.12 -2.59
N ILE A 58 11.66 18.87 -2.31
CA ILE A 58 11.73 20.34 -2.36
C ILE A 58 12.70 20.90 -1.32
N ASN A 59 12.71 20.33 -0.12
CA ASN A 59 13.57 20.78 0.98
C ASN A 59 15.03 20.32 0.83
N GLU A 60 15.26 19.16 0.20
CA GLU A 60 16.56 18.51 0.04
C GLU A 60 16.79 18.17 -1.45
N TRP A 61 16.63 19.20 -2.30
CA TRP A 61 16.60 19.06 -3.76
C TRP A 61 17.84 18.41 -4.34
N ASP A 62 19.03 18.85 -3.91
CA ASP A 62 20.29 18.34 -4.43
C ASP A 62 20.56 16.88 -4.06
N GLU A 63 19.95 16.40 -2.97
CA GLU A 63 20.08 15.02 -2.52
C GLU A 63 19.18 14.07 -3.32
N PHE A 64 17.92 14.46 -3.57
CA PHE A 64 16.92 13.53 -4.09
C PHE A 64 16.58 13.69 -5.58
N LYS A 65 16.87 14.82 -6.22
CA LYS A 65 16.42 15.08 -7.60
C LYS A 65 16.89 14.02 -8.61
N GLU A 66 18.15 13.58 -8.50
CA GLU A 66 18.75 12.57 -9.39
C GLU A 66 18.57 11.12 -8.87
N SER A 67 18.03 10.96 -7.67
CA SER A 67 17.88 9.63 -7.05
C SER A 67 16.74 8.85 -7.72
N LYS A 68 17.09 8.07 -8.75
CA LYS A 68 16.15 7.18 -9.45
C LYS A 68 15.44 6.24 -8.47
N ILE A 69 16.17 5.72 -7.48
CA ILE A 69 15.64 4.81 -6.47
C ILE A 69 14.55 5.51 -5.63
N PHE A 70 14.76 6.77 -5.26
CA PHE A 70 13.75 7.55 -4.55
C PHE A 70 12.45 7.64 -5.35
N TRP A 71 12.52 8.04 -6.62
CA TRP A 71 11.33 8.19 -7.47
C TRP A 71 10.60 6.87 -7.73
N ILE A 72 11.33 5.76 -7.89
CA ILE A 72 10.73 4.43 -8.02
C ILE A 72 9.98 4.05 -6.73
N LYS A 73 10.56 4.29 -5.54
CA LYS A 73 9.87 4.06 -4.26
C LYS A 73 8.59 4.89 -4.16
N MET A 74 8.66 6.16 -4.54
CA MET A 74 7.50 7.07 -4.54
C MET A 74 6.37 6.53 -5.40
N GLY A 75 6.69 6.10 -6.63
CA GLY A 75 5.71 5.49 -7.53
C GLY A 75 5.11 4.20 -6.96
N LEU A 76 5.93 3.35 -6.35
CA LEU A 76 5.47 2.09 -5.76
C LEU A 76 4.57 2.31 -4.54
N TYR A 77 4.94 3.19 -3.60
CA TYR A 77 4.07 3.53 -2.46
C TYR A 77 2.71 4.07 -2.92
N LEU A 78 2.72 4.92 -3.94
CA LEU A 78 1.48 5.46 -4.51
C LEU A 78 0.63 4.35 -5.16
N PHE A 79 1.23 3.56 -6.05
CA PHE A 79 0.53 2.52 -6.80
C PHE A 79 -0.01 1.42 -5.89
N GLU A 80 0.80 0.96 -4.93
CA GLU A 80 0.41 -0.11 -4.02
C GLU A 80 -0.67 0.30 -3.05
N GLY A 81 -0.60 1.48 -2.44
CA GLY A 81 -1.67 1.91 -1.54
C GLY A 81 -3.00 2.12 -2.27
N ILE A 82 -2.96 2.61 -3.52
CA ILE A 82 -4.16 2.69 -4.38
C ILE A 82 -4.69 1.30 -4.71
N LEU A 83 -3.82 0.38 -5.15
CA LEU A 83 -4.19 -0.98 -5.53
C LEU A 83 -4.75 -1.75 -4.32
N ALA A 84 -4.04 -1.75 -3.19
CA ALA A 84 -4.48 -2.37 -1.94
C ALA A 84 -5.85 -1.82 -1.51
N GLY A 85 -6.02 -0.49 -1.53
CA GLY A 85 -7.30 0.13 -1.22
C GLY A 85 -8.43 -0.30 -2.16
N PHE A 86 -8.16 -0.37 -3.47
CA PHE A 86 -9.11 -0.85 -4.46
C PHE A 86 -9.48 -2.33 -4.26
N LEU A 87 -8.50 -3.19 -3.98
CA LEU A 87 -8.71 -4.60 -3.76
C LEU A 87 -9.54 -4.85 -2.49
N ILE A 88 -9.21 -4.17 -1.39
CA ILE A 88 -9.98 -4.25 -0.12
C ILE A 88 -11.44 -3.85 -0.36
N GLU A 89 -11.69 -2.72 -1.02
CA GLU A 89 -13.05 -2.27 -1.32
C GLU A 89 -13.80 -3.25 -2.23
N LYS A 90 -13.13 -3.81 -3.24
CA LYS A 90 -13.71 -4.79 -4.15
C LYS A 90 -14.12 -6.06 -3.41
N LYS A 91 -13.25 -6.58 -2.53
CA LYS A 91 -13.55 -7.77 -1.72
C LYS A 91 -14.66 -7.51 -0.71
N ALA A 92 -14.65 -6.35 -0.06
CA ALA A 92 -15.73 -5.97 0.85
C ALA A 92 -17.09 -5.90 0.15
N LYS A 93 -17.14 -5.31 -1.05
CA LYS A 93 -18.37 -5.24 -1.86
C LYS A 93 -18.83 -6.60 -2.37
N SER A 94 -17.94 -7.44 -2.89
CA SER A 94 -18.33 -8.76 -3.41
C SER A 94 -18.92 -9.68 -2.33
N LEU A 95 -18.42 -9.56 -1.10
CA LEU A 95 -18.92 -10.32 0.04
C LEU A 95 -20.27 -9.81 0.54
N GLN A 96 -20.55 -8.50 0.42
CA GLN A 96 -21.89 -7.94 0.69
C GLN A 96 -22.93 -8.38 -0.34
N THR A 97 -22.54 -8.58 -1.60
CA THR A 97 -23.46 -8.97 -2.69
C THR A 97 -23.54 -10.48 -2.92
N GLY A 98 -22.83 -11.30 -2.14
CA GLY A 98 -22.80 -12.75 -2.29
C GLY A 98 -22.12 -13.25 -3.58
N ALA A 99 -21.39 -12.38 -4.29
CA ALA A 99 -20.76 -12.72 -5.55
C ALA A 99 -19.44 -13.47 -5.33
N SER A 100 -19.27 -14.62 -5.99
CA SER A 100 -18.03 -15.40 -5.97
C SER A 100 -16.85 -14.57 -6.53
N GLN A 101 -15.84 -14.35 -5.71
CA GLN A 101 -14.68 -13.55 -6.07
C GLN A 101 -13.67 -14.41 -6.85
N LYS A 102 -13.32 -14.03 -8.08
CA LYS A 102 -12.29 -14.71 -8.88
C LYS A 102 -10.92 -14.71 -8.16
N SER A 103 -10.32 -15.89 -8.06
CA SER A 103 -9.04 -16.21 -7.38
C SER A 103 -7.82 -15.38 -7.81
N TYR A 104 -7.87 -14.75 -9.00
CA TYR A 104 -6.80 -13.90 -9.56
C TYR A 104 -6.37 -12.72 -8.68
N THR A 105 -7.20 -12.32 -7.71
CA THR A 105 -6.95 -11.16 -6.85
C THR A 105 -5.82 -11.37 -5.82
N ILE A 106 -5.58 -12.62 -5.40
CA ILE A 106 -4.60 -12.95 -4.35
C ILE A 106 -3.16 -12.85 -4.89
N GLY A 107 -2.91 -13.42 -6.08
CA GLY A 107 -1.56 -13.49 -6.66
C GLY A 107 -0.97 -12.10 -6.96
N LEU A 108 -1.79 -11.17 -7.46
CA LEU A 108 -1.37 -9.79 -7.68
C LEU A 108 -1.07 -9.08 -6.36
N ALA A 109 -1.96 -9.16 -5.36
CA ALA A 109 -1.75 -8.50 -4.08
C ALA A 109 -0.47 -8.98 -3.36
N SER A 110 -0.20 -10.30 -3.39
CA SER A 110 0.99 -10.86 -2.75
C SER A 110 2.28 -10.50 -3.48
N GLN A 111 2.27 -10.44 -4.82
CA GLN A 111 3.44 -10.04 -5.60
C GLN A 111 3.82 -8.58 -5.35
N PHE A 112 2.84 -7.66 -5.31
CA PHE A 112 3.10 -6.26 -5.01
C PHE A 112 3.65 -6.08 -3.58
N LEU A 113 2.99 -6.66 -2.57
CA LEU A 113 3.51 -6.59 -1.19
C LEU A 113 4.96 -7.10 -1.09
N LEU A 114 5.30 -8.17 -1.82
CA LEU A 114 6.64 -8.74 -1.82
C LEU A 114 7.66 -7.81 -2.49
N ILE A 115 7.28 -7.13 -3.57
CA ILE A 115 8.08 -6.06 -4.19
C ILE A 115 8.29 -4.91 -3.21
N LEU A 116 7.25 -4.45 -2.50
CA LEU A 116 7.38 -3.39 -1.50
C LEU A 116 8.32 -3.79 -0.37
N ILE A 117 8.21 -5.01 0.14
CA ILE A 117 9.08 -5.52 1.21
C ILE A 117 10.54 -5.61 0.73
N ILE A 118 10.80 -6.17 -0.46
CA ILE A 118 12.15 -6.25 -1.03
C ILE A 118 12.72 -4.85 -1.22
N MET A 119 11.92 -3.92 -1.74
CA MET A 119 12.32 -2.54 -1.95
C MET A 119 12.60 -1.83 -0.62
N SER A 120 11.76 -1.98 0.39
CA SER A 120 11.94 -1.37 1.71
C SER A 120 13.13 -1.99 2.47
N LEU A 121 13.38 -3.29 2.34
CA LEU A 121 14.53 -3.97 2.94
C LEU A 121 15.84 -3.73 2.18
N GLY A 122 15.78 -3.63 0.85
CA GLY A 122 16.94 -3.31 0.01
C GLY A 122 17.58 -1.97 0.37
N VAL A 123 16.80 -1.04 0.92
CA VAL A 123 17.29 0.23 1.48
C VAL A 123 18.14 -0.01 2.72
N PHE A 124 17.67 -0.85 3.64
CA PHE A 124 18.43 -1.19 4.85
C PHE A 124 19.76 -1.91 4.53
N LEU A 125 19.85 -2.58 3.38
CA LEU A 125 21.07 -3.30 2.96
C LEU A 125 22.02 -2.46 2.10
N VAL A 126 21.55 -1.37 1.50
CA VAL A 126 22.37 -0.49 0.63
C VAL A 126 22.79 0.79 1.34
N GLU A 127 22.02 1.25 2.34
CA GLU A 127 22.32 2.44 3.15
C GLU A 127 22.88 2.08 4.55
N GLY A 128 23.18 0.80 4.82
CA GLY A 128 23.73 0.28 6.09
C GLY A 128 25.21 -0.09 6.02
#